data_AF-A0AA94KQR1-F1
#
_entry.id   AF-A0AA94KQR1-F1
#
_cell.length_a   1.000
_cell.length_b   1.000
_cell.length_c   1.000
_cell.angle_alpha   90.00
_cell.angle_beta   90.00
_cell.angle_gamma   90.00
#
_symmetry.space_group_name_H-M   'P 1'
#
loop_
_entity.id
_entity.type
_entity.pdbx_description
1 polymer ?
#
loop_
_entity_poly.entity_id
_entity_poly.type
_entity_poly.pdbx_seq_one_letter_code
_entity_poly.pdbx_strand_id
1 'polypeptide(L)'
;MAKPGPMDHLRELAEKKLNDTAIRLGSAQQNFVQETSRLEQLHTYAHEYRQQLQDSVRTSSVSILSLQTQQNFLASLDGVVAQQVKRVSASQHKVDSEKDAWKQDKRRLNAFQTLKDRADEQQLLKENRLEQKMMDEFARRAASQRQL
;
A
#
# COMPACT_ATOMS: atom_id res chain seq x y z
N MET A 1 12.90 -28.82 17.55
CA MET A 1 12.13 -27.61 17.22
C MET A 1 10.81 -28.06 16.62
N ALA A 2 9.68 -27.62 17.18
CA ALA A 2 8.35 -27.95 16.67
C ALA A 2 8.22 -27.47 15.21
N LYS A 3 7.69 -28.32 14.32
CA LYS A 3 7.46 -27.94 12.91
C LYS A 3 6.42 -26.81 12.87
N PRO A 4 6.60 -25.79 12.02
CA PRO A 4 5.64 -24.70 11.90
C PRO A 4 4.26 -25.26 11.57
N GLY A 5 3.26 -24.87 12.35
CA GLY A 5 1.90 -25.32 12.19
C GLY A 5 1.23 -24.68 10.97
N PRO A 6 0.06 -25.20 10.54
CA PRO A 6 -0.69 -24.59 9.43
C PRO A 6 -0.98 -23.09 9.63
N MET A 7 -1.18 -22.64 10.88
CA MET A 7 -1.42 -21.24 11.21
C MET A 7 -0.17 -20.36 11.05
N ASP A 8 1.02 -20.89 11.32
CA ASP A 8 2.28 -20.17 11.09
C ASP A 8 2.46 -19.86 9.61
N HIS A 9 2.22 -20.86 8.76
CA HIS A 9 2.34 -20.69 7.32
C HIS A 9 1.32 -19.68 6.76
N LEU A 10 0.06 -19.73 7.24
CA LEU A 10 -0.97 -18.76 6.84
C LEU A 10 -0.65 -17.34 7.30
N ARG A 11 -0.09 -17.18 8.51
CA ARG A 11 0.39 -15.89 9.01
C ARG A 11 1.53 -15.34 8.15
N GLU A 12 2.54 -16.16 7.86
CA GLU A 12 3.68 -15.78 7.00
C GLU A 12 3.23 -15.37 5.60
N LEU A 13 2.30 -16.12 5.00
CA LEU A 13 1.75 -15.78 3.68
C LEU A 13 1.00 -14.44 3.72
N ALA A 14 0.23 -14.18 4.78
CA ALA A 14 -0.46 -12.91 4.94
C ALA A 14 0.50 -11.74 5.20
N GLU A 15 1.58 -11.97 5.95
CA GLU A 15 2.64 -10.99 6.18
C GLU A 15 3.36 -10.63 4.88
N LYS A 16 3.74 -11.63 4.08
CA LYS A 16 4.32 -11.41 2.75
C LYS A 16 3.36 -10.60 1.86
N LYS A 17 2.09 -10.99 1.83
CA LYS A 17 1.09 -10.27 1.03
C LYS A 17 0.90 -8.82 1.49
N LEU A 18 0.88 -8.57 2.80
CA LEU A 18 0.82 -7.22 3.36
C LEU A 18 2.01 -6.38 2.90
N ASN A 19 3.22 -6.94 2.96
CA ASN A 19 4.44 -6.26 2.49
C ASN A 19 4.37 -5.93 1.00
N ASP A 20 3.91 -6.88 0.17
CA ASP A 20 3.71 -6.65 -1.27
C ASP A 20 2.70 -5.53 -1.53
N THR A 21 1.61 -5.46 -0.75
CA THR A 21 0.61 -4.37 -0.87
C THR A 21 1.15 -3.02 -0.43
N ALA A 22 2.01 -3.00 0.60
CA ALA A 22 2.65 -1.78 1.08
C ALA A 22 3.61 -1.20 0.01
N ILE A 23 4.37 -2.06 -0.68
CA ILE A 23 5.23 -1.65 -1.81
C ILE A 23 4.39 -1.05 -2.94
N ARG A 24 3.29 -1.70 -3.32
CA ARG A 24 2.38 -1.18 -4.36
C ARG A 24 1.74 0.15 -3.96
N LEU A 25 1.32 0.30 -2.71
CA LEU A 25 0.80 1.56 -2.19
C LEU A 25 1.84 2.67 -2.28
N GLY A 26 3.08 2.40 -1.88
CA GLY A 26 4.19 3.36 -1.99
C GLY A 26 4.44 3.79 -3.45
N SER A 27 4.45 2.84 -4.37
CA SER A 27 4.58 3.13 -5.82
C SER A 27 3.41 3.96 -6.35
N ALA A 28 2.18 3.64 -5.95
CA ALA A 28 0.99 4.41 -6.35
C ALA A 28 1.05 5.86 -5.82
N GLN A 29 1.49 6.06 -4.57
CA GLN A 29 1.66 7.39 -3.97
C GLN A 29 2.73 8.20 -4.70
N GLN A 30 3.87 7.58 -5.01
CA GLN A 30 4.93 8.24 -5.77
C GLN A 30 4.44 8.67 -7.16
N ASN A 31 3.68 7.81 -7.85
CA ASN A 31 3.09 8.15 -9.14
C ASN A 31 2.09 9.32 -9.03
N PHE A 32 1.24 9.34 -7.99
CA PHE A 32 0.32 10.46 -7.76
C PHE A 32 1.05 11.79 -7.54
N VAL A 33 2.13 11.79 -6.75
CA VAL A 33 2.98 12.98 -6.54
C VAL A 33 3.61 13.44 -7.86
N GLN A 34 4.11 12.52 -8.68
CA GLN A 34 4.71 12.86 -9.98
C GLN A 34 3.68 13.48 -10.93
N GLU A 35 2.49 12.89 -11.06
CA GLU A 35 1.45 13.41 -11.95
C GLU A 35 0.93 14.78 -11.47
N THR A 36 0.85 14.99 -10.16
CA THR A 36 0.46 16.29 -9.58
C THR A 36 1.52 17.35 -9.85
N SER A 37 2.80 17.04 -9.64
CA SER A 37 3.91 17.96 -9.94
C SER A 37 3.97 18.33 -11.42
N ARG A 38 3.70 17.38 -12.34
CA ARG A 38 3.60 17.67 -13.78
C ARG A 38 2.43 18.59 -14.10
N LEU A 39 1.30 18.43 -13.42
CA LEU A 39 0.14 19.32 -13.59
C LEU A 39 0.48 20.75 -13.15
N GLU A 40 1.15 20.90 -12.01
CA GLU A 40 1.62 22.21 -11.53
C GLU A 40 2.58 22.86 -12.52
N GLN A 41 3.55 22.10 -13.05
CA GLN A 41 4.47 22.59 -14.09
C GLN A 41 3.74 23.08 -15.34
N LEU A 42 2.72 22.34 -15.80
CA LEU A 42 1.91 22.77 -16.95
C LEU A 42 1.13 24.06 -16.66
N HIS A 43 0.59 24.22 -15.45
CA HIS A 43 -0.10 25.44 -15.06
C HIS A 43 0.85 26.65 -14.99
N THR A 44 2.02 26.48 -14.38
CA THR A 44 3.06 27.52 -14.34
C THR A 44 3.48 27.92 -15.75
N TYR A 45 3.79 26.94 -16.60
CA TYR A 45 4.17 27.19 -17.99
C TYR A 45 3.07 27.91 -18.79
N ALA A 46 1.81 27.49 -18.64
CA ALA A 46 0.67 28.15 -19.30
C ALA A 46 0.51 29.61 -18.85
N HIS A 47 0.73 29.88 -17.57
CA HIS A 47 0.67 31.23 -17.02
C HIS A 47 1.81 32.11 -17.56
N GLU A 48 3.06 31.65 -17.47
CA GLU A 48 4.23 32.34 -17.99
C GLU A 48 4.11 32.65 -19.48
N TYR A 49 3.63 31.68 -20.26
CA TYR A 49 3.41 31.85 -21.70
C TYR A 49 2.37 32.94 -21.99
N ARG A 50 1.25 32.98 -21.25
CA ARG A 50 0.22 34.04 -21.39
C ARG A 50 0.76 35.41 -21.01
N GLN A 51 1.63 35.51 -20.00
CA GLN A 51 2.26 36.78 -19.62
C GLN A 51 3.20 37.29 -20.72
N GLN A 52 4.10 36.42 -21.22
CA GLN A 52 5.01 36.76 -22.32
C GLN A 52 4.25 37.21 -23.57
N LEU A 53 3.11 36.56 -23.86
CA LEU A 53 2.21 36.95 -24.93
C LEU A 53 1.69 38.39 -24.74
N GLN A 54 1.13 38.69 -23.57
CA GLN A 54 0.59 40.02 -23.26
C GLN A 54 1.65 41.12 -23.37
N ASP A 55 2.87 40.84 -22.92
CA ASP A 55 3.99 41.78 -23.01
C ASP A 55 4.42 42.00 -24.47
N SER A 56 4.46 40.94 -25.29
CA SER A 56 4.80 41.04 -26.72
C SER A 56 3.80 41.88 -27.52
N VAL A 57 2.50 41.74 -27.21
CA VAL A 57 1.42 42.52 -27.84
C VAL A 57 1.48 43.99 -27.42
N ARG A 58 1.91 44.29 -26.18
CA ARG A 58 2.05 45.67 -25.69
C ARG A 58 3.25 46.40 -26.27
N THR A 59 4.34 45.68 -26.55
CA THR A 59 5.65 46.26 -26.89
C THR A 59 5.95 46.29 -28.38
N SER A 60 5.16 45.59 -29.22
CA SER A 60 5.43 45.47 -30.66
C SER A 60 4.15 45.27 -31.48
N SER A 61 4.21 45.66 -32.76
CA SER A 61 3.15 45.40 -33.74
C SER A 61 3.13 43.90 -34.10
N VAL A 62 2.30 43.13 -33.40
CA VAL A 62 2.16 41.68 -33.63
C VAL A 62 1.32 41.41 -34.88
N SER A 63 1.77 40.49 -35.74
CA SER A 63 1.03 40.08 -36.93
C SER A 63 -0.19 39.22 -36.58
N ILE A 64 -1.26 39.30 -37.40
CA ILE A 64 -2.46 38.46 -37.26
C ILE A 64 -2.09 36.96 -37.34
N LEU A 65 -1.13 36.59 -38.18
CA LEU A 65 -0.67 35.19 -38.31
C LEU A 65 0.02 34.68 -37.02
N SER A 66 0.80 35.53 -36.35
CA SER A 66 1.40 35.18 -35.06
C SER A 66 0.34 35.03 -33.96
N LEU A 67 -0.68 35.89 -33.95
CA LEU A 67 -1.79 35.78 -32.99
C LEU A 67 -2.57 34.47 -33.16
N GLN A 68 -2.85 34.04 -34.39
CA GLN A 68 -3.51 32.76 -34.66
C GLN A 68 -2.66 31.57 -34.19
N THR A 69 -1.35 31.60 -34.46
CA THR A 69 -0.44 30.53 -34.04
C THR A 69 -0.39 30.39 -32.52
N GLN A 70 -0.36 31.53 -31.81
CA GLN A 70 -0.37 31.58 -30.35
C GLN A 70 -1.68 31.04 -29.76
N GLN A 71 -2.83 31.39 -30.34
CA GLN A 71 -4.13 30.84 -29.89
C GLN A 71 -4.21 29.32 -30.09
N ASN A 72 -3.72 28.81 -31.22
CA ASN A 72 -3.70 27.37 -31.48
C ASN A 72 -2.82 26.61 -30.46
N PHE A 73 -1.67 27.19 -30.09
CA PHE A 73 -0.81 26.62 -29.07
C PHE A 73 -1.48 26.60 -27.69
N LEU A 74 -2.15 27.68 -27.29
CA LEU A 74 -2.90 27.74 -26.04
C LEU A 74 -4.00 26.67 -25.98
N ALA A 75 -4.76 26.49 -27.06
CA ALA A 75 -5.79 25.46 -27.14
C ALA A 75 -5.19 24.03 -27.02
N SER A 76 -4.04 23.80 -27.64
CA SER A 76 -3.31 22.53 -27.51
C SER A 76 -2.86 22.30 -26.06
N LEU A 77 -2.30 23.33 -25.41
CA LEU A 77 -1.84 23.28 -24.04
C LEU A 77 -3.00 23.01 -23.06
N ASP A 78 -4.15 23.65 -23.24
CA ASP A 78 -5.35 23.38 -22.45
C ASP A 78 -5.81 21.92 -22.61
N GLY A 79 -5.70 21.35 -23.82
CA GLY A 79 -5.95 19.93 -24.06
C GLY A 79 -4.98 19.00 -23.31
N VAL A 80 -3.69 19.33 -23.27
CA VAL A 80 -2.67 18.59 -22.50
C VAL A 80 -2.94 18.68 -21.00
N VAL A 81 -3.28 19.87 -20.49
CA VAL A 81 -3.66 20.07 -19.07
C VAL A 81 -4.87 19.23 -18.71
N ALA A 82 -5.92 19.23 -19.54
CA ALA A 82 -7.11 18.41 -19.32
C ALA A 82 -6.77 16.91 -19.25
N GLN A 83 -5.86 16.44 -20.12
CA GLN A 83 -5.38 15.06 -20.07
C GLN A 83 -4.56 14.78 -18.79
N GLN A 84 -3.75 15.73 -18.34
CA GLN A 84 -2.95 15.60 -17.12
C GLN A 84 -3.85 15.55 -15.87
N VAL A 85 -4.90 16.36 -15.81
CA VAL A 85 -5.91 16.31 -14.72
C VAL A 85 -6.54 14.91 -14.63
N LYS A 86 -6.86 14.28 -15.77
CA LYS A 86 -7.36 12.90 -15.80
C LYS A 86 -6.34 11.90 -15.26
N ARG A 87 -5.04 12.08 -15.56
CA ARG A 87 -3.97 11.23 -15.02
C ARG A 87 -3.82 11.37 -13.52
N VAL A 88 -3.90 12.59 -12.99
CA VAL A 88 -3.89 12.87 -11.53
C VAL A 88 -5.09 12.21 -10.84
N SER A 89 -6.29 12.34 -11.42
CA SER A 89 -7.49 11.68 -10.89
C SER A 89 -7.34 10.15 -10.90
N ALA A 90 -6.85 9.57 -11.99
CA ALA A 90 -6.64 8.13 -12.09
C ALA A 90 -5.57 7.61 -11.09
N SER A 91 -4.48 8.36 -10.89
CA SER A 91 -3.44 7.98 -9.93
C SER A 91 -3.93 8.13 -8.48
N GLN A 92 -4.76 9.12 -8.18
CA GLN A 92 -5.43 9.22 -6.87
C GLN A 92 -6.35 8.01 -6.60
N HIS A 93 -7.20 7.64 -7.57
CA HIS A 93 -8.04 6.45 -7.43
C HIS A 93 -7.22 5.18 -7.21
N LYS A 94 -6.05 5.07 -7.85
CA LYS A 94 -5.13 3.95 -7.64
C LYS A 94 -4.56 3.93 -6.22
N VAL A 95 -4.18 5.09 -5.67
CA VAL A 95 -3.74 5.22 -4.27
C VAL A 95 -4.84 4.75 -3.31
N ASP A 96 -6.08 5.21 -3.52
CA ASP A 96 -7.20 4.85 -2.65
C ASP A 96 -7.49 3.33 -2.70
N SER A 97 -7.47 2.75 -3.89
CA SER A 97 -7.65 1.30 -4.07
C SER A 97 -6.55 0.48 -3.39
N GLU A 98 -5.27 0.84 -3.55
CA GLU A 98 -4.18 0.11 -2.87
C GLU A 98 -4.21 0.31 -1.36
N LYS A 99 -4.65 1.48 -0.88
CA LYS A 99 -4.83 1.75 0.55
C LYS A 99 -5.90 0.84 1.17
N ASP A 100 -7.01 0.63 0.47
CA ASP A 100 -8.06 -0.27 0.95
C ASP A 100 -7.63 -1.74 0.90
N ALA A 101 -6.90 -2.15 -0.14
CA ALA A 101 -6.28 -3.48 -0.20
C ALA A 101 -5.32 -3.71 0.97
N TRP A 102 -4.45 -2.74 1.27
CA TRP A 102 -3.54 -2.79 2.41
C TRP A 102 -4.29 -2.93 3.74
N LYS A 103 -5.36 -2.17 3.96
CA LYS A 103 -6.20 -2.32 5.17
C LYS A 103 -6.82 -3.71 5.27
N GLN A 104 -7.25 -4.30 4.16
CA GLN A 104 -7.81 -5.65 4.14
C GLN A 104 -6.76 -6.70 4.48
N ASP A 105 -5.58 -6.64 3.86
CA ASP A 105 -4.51 -7.59 4.13
C ASP A 105 -3.95 -7.43 5.55
N LYS A 106 -3.94 -6.21 6.11
CA LYS A 106 -3.60 -5.97 7.52
C LYS A 106 -4.59 -6.63 8.48
N ARG A 107 -5.90 -6.50 8.21
CA ARG A 107 -6.94 -7.19 9.00
C ARG A 107 -6.77 -8.71 8.92
N ARG A 108 -6.45 -9.25 7.74
CA ARG A 108 -6.22 -10.68 7.55
C ARG A 108 -5.01 -11.18 8.33
N LEU A 109 -3.90 -10.44 8.32
CA LEU A 109 -2.72 -10.77 9.13
C LEU A 109 -3.05 -10.81 10.62
N ASN A 110 -3.77 -9.80 11.12
CA ASN A 110 -4.18 -9.77 12.53
C ASN A 110 -5.07 -10.98 12.89
N ALA A 111 -5.99 -11.37 12.01
CA ALA A 111 -6.84 -12.53 12.23
C ALA A 111 -6.03 -13.84 12.32
N PHE A 112 -5.06 -14.04 11.43
CA PHE A 112 -4.18 -15.21 11.50
C PHE A 112 -3.26 -15.20 12.72
N GLN A 113 -2.78 -14.03 13.14
CA GLN A 113 -2.03 -13.92 14.40
C GLN A 113 -2.87 -14.40 15.58
N THR A 114 -4.11 -13.93 15.71
CA THR A 114 -5.01 -14.39 16.78
C THR A 114 -5.29 -15.90 16.73
N LEU A 115 -5.45 -16.48 15.53
CA LEU A 115 -5.66 -17.92 15.39
C LEU A 115 -4.41 -18.72 15.75
N LYS A 116 -3.22 -18.23 15.40
CA LYS A 116 -1.94 -18.82 15.80
C LYS A 116 -1.81 -18.81 17.32
N ASP A 117 -2.01 -17.67 17.96
CA ASP A 117 -1.85 -17.53 19.41
C ASP A 117 -2.78 -18.51 20.17
N ARG A 118 -4.01 -18.70 19.69
CA ARG A 118 -4.94 -19.71 20.23
C ARG A 118 -4.47 -21.15 20.00
N ALA A 119 -3.90 -21.44 18.83
CA ALA A 119 -3.38 -22.77 18.54
C ALA A 119 -2.18 -23.11 19.44
N ASP A 120 -1.31 -22.14 19.70
CA ASP A 120 -0.16 -22.27 20.60
C ASP A 120 -0.62 -22.51 22.04
N GLU A 121 -1.63 -21.77 22.52
CA GLU A 121 -2.22 -21.96 23.84
C GLU A 121 -2.82 -23.38 23.99
N GLN A 122 -3.56 -23.85 22.99
CA GLN A 122 -4.13 -25.21 23.01
C GLN A 122 -3.05 -26.30 22.99
N GLN A 123 -1.97 -26.09 22.25
CA GLN A 123 -0.85 -27.02 22.19
C GLN A 123 -0.13 -27.08 23.55
N LEU A 124 0.14 -25.94 24.17
CA LEU A 124 0.74 -25.86 25.50
C LEU A 124 -0.12 -26.56 26.56
N LEU A 125 -1.45 -26.36 26.54
CA LEU A 125 -2.37 -27.05 27.44
C LEU A 125 -2.34 -28.57 27.25
N LYS A 126 -2.20 -29.05 26.00
CA LYS A 126 -2.09 -30.48 25.71
C LYS A 126 -0.76 -31.05 26.22
N GLU A 127 0.34 -30.34 26.02
CA GLU A 127 1.67 -30.72 26.50
C GLU A 127 1.71 -30.81 28.03
N ASN A 128 1.23 -29.77 28.73
CA ASN A 128 1.12 -29.77 30.20
C ASN A 128 0.30 -30.96 30.73
N ARG A 129 -0.81 -31.30 30.06
CA ARG A 129 -1.63 -32.47 30.43
C ARG A 129 -0.90 -33.80 30.23
N LEU A 130 -0.08 -33.93 29.19
CA LEU A 130 0.71 -35.13 28.94
C LEU A 130 1.84 -35.26 29.96
N GLU A 131 2.55 -34.17 30.26
CA GLU A 131 3.61 -34.14 31.27
C GLU A 131 3.08 -34.48 32.66
N GLN A 132 1.95 -33.89 33.05
CA GLN A 132 1.31 -34.19 34.34
C GLN A 132 0.93 -35.68 34.45
N LYS A 133 0.34 -36.26 33.39
CA LYS A 133 0.02 -37.70 33.36
C LYS A 133 1.26 -38.58 33.51
N MET A 134 2.34 -38.27 32.80
CA MET A 134 3.59 -39.04 32.93
C MET A 134 4.15 -38.94 34.35
N MET A 135 4.17 -37.75 34.93
CA MET A 135 4.65 -37.54 36.30
C MET A 135 3.81 -38.32 37.33
N ASP A 136 2.49 -38.32 37.18
CA ASP A 136 1.58 -39.09 38.04
C ASP A 136 1.82 -40.60 37.91
N GLU A 137 2.08 -41.11 36.71
CA GLU A 137 2.43 -42.53 36.49
C GLU A 137 3.77 -42.89 37.16
N PHE A 138 4.79 -42.05 37.02
CA PHE A 138 6.07 -42.25 37.71
C PHE A 138 5.92 -42.25 39.23
N ALA A 139 5.15 -41.31 39.78
CA ALA A 139 4.88 -41.22 41.20
C ALA A 139 4.16 -42.49 41.72
N ARG A 140 3.16 -42.98 41.00
CA ARG A 140 2.43 -44.22 41.35
C ARG A 140 3.35 -45.44 41.33
N ARG A 141 4.20 -45.59 40.30
CA ARG A 141 5.17 -46.69 40.21
C ARG A 141 6.16 -46.65 41.37
N ALA A 142 6.75 -45.49 41.65
CA ALA A 142 7.69 -45.33 42.76
C ALA A 142 7.04 -45.62 44.13
N ALA A 143 5.78 -45.24 44.33
CA ALA A 143 5.03 -45.56 45.54
C ALA A 143 4.79 -47.07 45.68
N SER A 144 4.40 -47.76 44.61
CA SER A 144 4.19 -49.22 44.63
C SER A 144 5.47 -50.01 44.94
N GLN A 145 6.63 -49.54 44.48
CA GLN A 145 7.92 -50.18 44.77
C GLN A 145 8.39 -50.02 46.21
N ARG A 146 7.91 -49.00 46.94
CA ARG A 146 8.24 -48.80 48.36
C ARG A 146 7.35 -49.60 49.33
N GLN A 147 6.26 -50.17 48.83
CA GLN A 147 5.31 -50.96 49.63
C GLN A 147 5.56 -52.48 49.55
N LEU A 148 6.58 -52.89 48.78
CA LEU A 148 7.14 -54.24 48.72
C LEU A 148 8.43 -54.29 49.55
#